data_AF-A0A7I0HQ56-F1
#
_entry.id   AF-A0A7I0HQ56-F1
#
_cell.length_a   1.000
_cell.length_b   1.000
_cell.length_c   1.000
_cell.angle_alpha   90.00
_cell.angle_beta   90.00
_cell.angle_gamma   90.00
#
_symmetry.space_group_name_H-M   'P 1'
#
loop_
_entity.id
_entity.type
_entity.pdbx_description
1 polymer ?
#
loop_
_entity_poly.entity_id
_entity_poly.type
_entity_poly.pdbx_seq_one_letter_code
_entity_poly.pdbx_strand_id
1 'polypeptide(L)'
;MKRIFYLLLSVFLFFQLFPVSRENPPVTSEIVTTLEIKNILKRSCYDCHSNETVWPFYSYVFPVSYLVTNHVSEGREELNFSEFGTLPERKQKKKIYEVWEQVEEGEMPPKDYLLLHPSAKLSDNDKEVLKRWANEFSEDSE
;
A
#
# COMPACT_ATOMS: atom_id res chain seq x y z
N MET A 1 -36.87 -18.07 -10.72
CA MET A 1 -36.23 -16.80 -10.33
C MET A 1 -36.04 -16.67 -8.81
N LYS A 2 -37.09 -16.63 -7.97
CA LYS A 2 -36.95 -16.52 -6.50
C LYS A 2 -36.06 -17.60 -5.85
N ARG A 3 -36.21 -18.87 -6.26
CA ARG A 3 -35.39 -19.99 -5.76
C ARG A 3 -33.88 -19.84 -6.06
N ILE A 4 -33.55 -19.32 -7.25
CA ILE A 4 -32.15 -19.10 -7.66
C ILE A 4 -31.56 -17.93 -6.87
N PHE A 5 -32.33 -16.85 -6.67
CA PHE A 5 -31.91 -15.72 -5.85
C PHE A 5 -31.59 -16.15 -4.41
N TYR A 6 -32.47 -16.92 -3.76
CA TYR A 6 -32.21 -17.41 -2.41
C TYR A 6 -31.01 -18.34 -2.35
N LEU A 7 -30.82 -19.21 -3.36
CA LEU A 7 -29.65 -20.07 -3.43
C LEU A 7 -28.35 -19.26 -3.53
N LEU A 8 -28.28 -18.26 -4.41
CA LEU A 8 -27.12 -17.37 -4.53
C LEU A 8 -26.86 -16.57 -3.25
N LEU A 9 -27.92 -16.05 -2.62
CA LEU A 9 -27.81 -15.32 -1.36
C LEU A 9 -27.29 -16.21 -0.24
N SER A 10 -27.80 -17.44 -0.11
CA SER A 10 -27.32 -18.40 0.89
C SER A 10 -25.85 -18.75 0.68
N VAL A 11 -25.42 -18.97 -0.57
CA VAL A 11 -24.02 -19.23 -0.91
C VAL A 11 -23.15 -18.01 -0.57
N PHE A 12 -23.57 -16.81 -0.93
CA PHE A 12 -22.86 -15.58 -0.59
C PHE A 12 -22.68 -15.39 0.92
N LEU A 13 -23.76 -15.57 1.70
CA LEU A 13 -23.72 -15.47 3.16
C LEU A 13 -22.83 -16.54 3.79
N PHE A 14 -22.84 -17.76 3.26
CA PHE A 14 -21.94 -18.82 3.70
C PHE A 14 -20.47 -18.43 3.47
N PHE A 15 -20.15 -17.85 2.31
CA PHE A 15 -18.80 -17.37 2.02
C PHE A 15 -18.34 -16.19 2.89
N GLN A 16 -19.25 -15.42 3.51
CA GLN A 16 -18.84 -14.39 4.47
C GLN A 16 -18.29 -14.96 5.79
N LEU A 17 -18.45 -16.27 6.05
CA LEU A 17 -17.96 -16.92 7.26
C LEU A 17 -16.46 -17.20 7.24
N PHE A 18 -15.77 -17.02 6.10
CA PHE A 18 -14.32 -17.20 6.00
C PHE A 18 -13.59 -16.01 6.65
N PRO A 19 -12.91 -16.20 7.79
CA PRO A 19 -12.19 -15.12 8.44
C PRO A 19 -10.96 -14.76 7.62
N VAL A 20 -10.74 -13.48 7.42
CA VAL A 20 -9.50 -12.92 6.85
C VAL A 20 -8.94 -11.94 7.86
N SER A 21 -7.68 -12.10 8.29
CA SER A 21 -7.05 -11.17 9.23
C SER A 21 -6.72 -9.84 8.54
N ARG A 22 -6.93 -8.73 9.24
CA ARG A 22 -6.70 -7.34 8.79
C ARG A 22 -6.08 -6.58 9.94
N GLU A 23 -4.87 -6.98 10.30
CA GLU A 23 -4.17 -6.43 11.44
C GLU A 23 -3.22 -5.31 11.03
N ASN A 24 -3.08 -4.36 11.95
CA ASN A 24 -2.08 -3.31 11.93
C ASN A 24 -1.14 -3.57 13.10
N PRO A 25 -0.01 -4.26 12.87
CA PRO A 25 0.99 -4.46 13.90
C PRO A 25 1.51 -3.11 14.44
N PRO A 26 2.21 -3.09 15.59
CA PRO A 26 2.84 -1.87 16.06
C PRO A 26 3.83 -1.29 15.04
N VAL A 27 3.93 0.03 14.98
CA VAL A 27 5.02 0.72 14.30
C VAL A 27 6.29 0.54 15.12
N THR A 28 7.33 -0.05 14.54
CA THR A 28 8.60 -0.33 15.23
C THR A 28 9.67 0.69 14.88
N SER A 29 9.62 1.26 13.68
CA SER A 29 10.53 2.31 13.23
C SER A 29 9.96 3.05 12.03
N GLU A 30 10.21 4.35 11.92
CA GLU A 30 9.70 5.15 10.81
C GLU A 30 10.83 5.62 9.89
N ILE A 31 10.45 5.93 8.65
CA ILE A 31 11.32 6.64 7.72
C ILE A 31 11.58 8.07 8.19
N VAL A 32 12.85 8.48 8.21
CA VAL A 32 13.28 9.84 8.55
C VAL A 32 13.35 10.66 7.26
N THR A 33 12.41 11.58 7.09
CA THR A 33 12.33 12.44 5.91
C THR A 33 11.58 13.73 6.23
N THR A 34 11.48 14.66 5.28
CA THR A 34 10.74 15.91 5.47
C THR A 34 9.23 15.65 5.63
N LEU A 35 8.53 16.61 6.24
CA LEU A 35 7.08 16.51 6.40
C LEU A 35 6.35 16.44 5.04
N GLU A 36 6.87 17.12 4.03
CA GLU A 36 6.32 17.11 2.68
C GLU A 36 6.34 15.70 2.07
N ILE A 37 7.49 15.03 2.08
CA ILE A 37 7.65 13.66 1.58
C ILE A 37 6.79 12.70 2.40
N LYS A 38 6.80 12.83 3.73
CA LYS A 38 6.00 11.97 4.62
C LYS A 38 4.50 12.07 4.32
N ASN A 39 3.99 13.26 4.01
CA ASN A 39 2.59 13.45 3.64
C ASN A 39 2.24 12.77 2.30
N ILE A 40 3.14 12.81 1.32
CA ILE A 40 2.97 12.10 0.04
C ILE A 40 2.90 10.60 0.27
N LEU A 41 3.86 10.04 1.02
CA LEU A 41 3.93 8.61 1.32
C LEU A 41 2.71 8.13 2.11
N LYS A 42 2.29 8.87 3.15
CA LYS A 42 1.09 8.53 3.93
C LYS A 42 -0.17 8.49 3.07
N ARG A 43 -0.31 9.42 2.14
CA ARG A 43 -1.49 9.52 1.27
C ARG A 43 -1.51 8.46 0.17
N SER A 44 -0.36 8.07 -0.35
CA SER A 44 -0.28 7.33 -1.63
C SER A 44 0.28 5.91 -1.49
N CYS A 45 0.95 5.61 -0.38
CA CYS A 45 1.71 4.37 -0.22
C CYS A 45 1.34 3.59 1.06
N TYR A 46 1.04 4.28 2.17
CA TYR A 46 0.93 3.65 3.49
C TYR A 46 -0.21 2.63 3.61
N ASP A 47 -1.28 2.76 2.83
CA ASP A 47 -2.37 1.77 2.87
C ASP A 47 -1.88 0.36 2.52
N CYS A 48 -0.90 0.22 1.63
CA CYS A 48 -0.33 -1.07 1.24
C CYS A 48 1.04 -1.34 1.88
N HIS A 49 1.85 -0.29 2.11
CA HIS A 49 3.25 -0.39 2.52
C HIS A 49 3.49 0.05 3.96
N SER A 50 2.52 -0.04 4.87
CA SER A 50 2.74 0.30 6.28
C SER A 50 1.87 -0.53 7.22
N ASN A 51 2.22 -0.56 8.49
CA ASN A 51 1.35 -1.06 9.57
C ASN A 51 0.27 -0.02 9.95
N GLU A 52 0.15 1.11 9.27
CA GLU A 52 -0.88 2.14 9.46
C GLU A 52 -2.01 2.04 8.40
N THR A 53 -2.21 0.88 7.76
CA THR A 53 -3.24 0.68 6.72
C THR A 53 -4.63 1.12 7.18
N VAL A 54 -5.30 1.97 6.39
CA VAL A 54 -6.71 2.30 6.59
C VAL A 54 -7.57 1.29 5.84
N TRP A 55 -8.09 0.30 6.55
CA TRP A 55 -8.91 -0.77 5.96
C TRP A 55 -10.27 -0.24 5.47
N PRO A 56 -10.56 -0.24 4.15
CA PRO A 56 -11.82 0.25 3.63
C PRO A 56 -12.95 -0.75 3.91
N PHE A 57 -14.21 -0.30 3.97
CA PHE A 57 -15.34 -1.18 4.32
C PHE A 57 -15.47 -2.42 3.42
N TYR A 58 -15.08 -2.32 2.14
CA TYR A 58 -15.16 -3.44 1.21
C TYR A 58 -14.11 -4.53 1.50
N SER A 59 -13.05 -4.23 2.28
CA SER A 59 -12.10 -5.25 2.76
C SER A 59 -12.72 -6.18 3.82
N TYR A 60 -13.99 -5.99 4.18
CA TYR A 60 -14.72 -6.85 5.11
C TYR A 60 -15.71 -7.79 4.41
N VAL A 61 -15.80 -7.75 3.08
CA VAL A 61 -16.75 -8.55 2.29
C VAL A 61 -15.99 -9.55 1.43
N PHE A 62 -16.24 -10.85 1.61
CA PHE A 62 -15.64 -11.89 0.78
C PHE A 62 -16.22 -11.85 -0.65
N PRO A 63 -15.41 -12.08 -1.71
CA PRO A 63 -13.98 -12.43 -1.73
C PRO A 63 -13.02 -11.24 -1.68
N VAL A 64 -13.53 -10.01 -1.73
CA VAL A 64 -12.71 -8.79 -1.78
C VAL A 64 -11.82 -8.65 -0.55
N SER A 65 -12.33 -9.02 0.63
CA SER A 65 -11.56 -9.06 1.87
C SER A 65 -10.26 -9.86 1.74
N TYR A 66 -10.31 -11.02 1.10
CA TYR A 66 -9.14 -11.88 0.88
C TYR A 66 -8.13 -11.20 -0.06
N LEU A 67 -8.59 -10.68 -1.19
CA LEU A 67 -7.73 -10.03 -2.18
C LEU A 67 -7.00 -8.80 -1.59
N VAL A 68 -7.74 -7.93 -0.90
CA VAL A 68 -7.17 -6.71 -0.31
C VAL A 68 -6.16 -7.04 0.78
N THR A 69 -6.48 -7.98 1.67
CA THR A 69 -5.52 -8.42 2.70
C THR A 69 -4.25 -9.00 2.07
N ASN A 70 -4.38 -9.81 1.01
CA ASN A 70 -3.23 -10.40 0.33
C ASN A 70 -2.33 -9.32 -0.29
N HIS A 71 -2.91 -8.35 -1.01
CA HIS A 71 -2.15 -7.23 -1.57
C HIS A 71 -1.44 -6.39 -0.50
N VAL A 72 -2.09 -6.15 0.64
CA VAL A 72 -1.44 -5.42 1.76
C VAL A 72 -0.31 -6.26 2.37
N SER A 73 -0.47 -7.58 2.49
CA SER A 73 0.59 -8.47 2.96
C SER A 73 1.80 -8.42 2.01
N GLU A 74 1.58 -8.63 0.72
CA GLU A 74 2.63 -8.59 -0.32
C GLU A 74 3.31 -7.21 -0.37
N GLY A 75 2.53 -6.12 -0.29
CA GLY A 75 3.07 -4.77 -0.24
C GLY A 75 4.01 -4.57 0.95
N ARG A 76 3.61 -4.99 2.15
CA ARG A 76 4.43 -4.91 3.37
C ARG A 76 5.68 -5.79 3.29
N GLU A 77 5.60 -6.97 2.68
CA GLU A 77 6.75 -7.86 2.47
C GLU A 77 7.82 -7.23 1.59
N GLU A 78 7.42 -6.52 0.54
CA GLU A 78 8.36 -5.83 -0.35
C GLU A 78 8.93 -4.54 0.26
N LEU A 79 8.08 -3.79 0.97
CA LEU A 79 8.45 -2.55 1.66
C LEU A 79 7.43 -2.21 2.75
N ASN A 80 7.91 -2.03 3.99
CA ASN A 80 7.09 -1.57 5.11
C ASN A 80 7.67 -0.29 5.74
N PHE A 81 6.97 0.84 5.56
CA PHE A 81 7.33 2.15 6.13
C PHE A 81 7.27 2.19 7.65
N SER A 82 6.52 1.28 8.30
CA SER A 82 6.42 1.15 9.75
C SER A 82 7.55 0.34 10.39
N GLU A 83 8.44 -0.20 9.57
CA GLU A 83 9.66 -0.91 9.99
C GLU A 83 10.91 -0.32 9.30
N PHE A 84 10.75 0.75 8.54
CA PHE A 84 11.74 1.22 7.57
C PHE A 84 13.09 1.56 8.20
N GLY A 85 13.08 2.25 9.34
CA GLY A 85 14.31 2.64 10.04
C GLY A 85 15.05 1.46 10.68
N THR A 86 14.47 0.24 10.70
CA THR A 86 15.20 -0.97 11.11
C THR A 86 16.08 -1.54 10.01
N LEU A 87 15.86 -1.14 8.75
CA LEU A 87 16.65 -1.60 7.62
C LEU A 87 18.08 -1.02 7.70
N PRO A 88 19.11 -1.75 7.25
CA PRO A 88 20.45 -1.19 7.08
C PRO A 88 20.42 0.02 6.16
N GLU A 89 21.26 1.03 6.42
CA GLU A 89 21.25 2.31 5.68
C GLU A 89 21.33 2.12 4.16
N ARG A 90 22.21 1.24 3.67
CA ARG A 90 22.30 0.91 2.23
C ARG A 90 20.98 0.39 1.66
N LYS A 91 20.24 -0.42 2.42
CA LYS A 91 18.94 -0.95 2.01
C LYS A 91 17.86 0.12 2.05
N GLN A 92 17.91 1.04 3.02
CA GLN A 92 17.01 2.20 3.05
C GLN A 92 17.18 3.05 1.78
N LYS A 93 18.41 3.43 1.44
CA LYS A 93 18.74 4.18 0.23
C LYS A 93 18.25 3.49 -1.04
N LYS A 94 18.55 2.20 -1.18
CA LYS A 94 18.05 1.39 -2.31
C LYS A 94 16.51 1.39 -2.39
N LYS A 95 15.81 1.18 -1.27
CA LYS A 95 14.34 1.15 -1.25
C LYS A 95 13.73 2.51 -1.58
N ILE A 96 14.36 3.62 -1.20
CA ILE A 96 13.92 4.97 -1.61
C ILE A 96 14.03 5.14 -3.13
N TYR A 97 15.14 4.67 -3.72
CA TYR A 97 15.31 4.70 -5.17
C TYR A 97 14.27 3.82 -5.89
N GLU A 98 14.06 2.59 -5.42
CA GLU A 98 13.03 1.67 -5.97
C GLU A 98 11.62 2.29 -5.89
N VAL A 99 11.30 3.05 -4.83
CA VAL A 99 10.02 3.79 -4.74
C VAL A 99 9.87 4.78 -5.88
N TRP A 100 10.92 5.54 -6.22
CA TRP A 100 10.85 6.47 -7.35
C TRP A 100 10.73 5.73 -8.68
N GLU A 101 11.51 4.67 -8.90
CA GLU A 101 11.45 3.86 -10.13
C GLU A 101 10.03 3.36 -10.40
N GLN A 102 9.36 2.79 -9.40
CA GLN A 102 7.97 2.32 -9.53
C GLN A 102 6.97 3.45 -9.81
N VAL A 103 7.22 4.66 -9.29
CA VAL A 103 6.39 5.85 -9.58
C VAL A 103 6.65 6.39 -11.00
N GLU A 104 7.90 6.37 -11.46
CA GLU A 104 8.32 6.83 -12.78
C GLU A 104 7.77 5.91 -13.88
N GLU A 105 7.83 4.59 -13.66
CA GLU A 105 7.26 3.57 -14.55
C GLU A 105 5.72 3.58 -14.55
N GLY A 106 5.11 4.22 -13.55
CA GLY A 106 3.65 4.30 -13.43
C GLY A 106 3.00 3.03 -12.90
N GLU A 107 3.80 2.14 -12.29
CA GLU A 107 3.35 0.95 -11.59
C GLU A 107 2.73 1.31 -10.23
N MET A 108 3.24 2.37 -9.58
CA MET A 108 2.75 2.84 -8.28
C MET A 108 2.20 4.28 -8.31
N PRO A 109 1.03 4.52 -7.68
CA PRO A 109 0.06 3.53 -7.22
C PRO A 109 -0.65 2.82 -8.40
N PRO A 110 -1.06 1.55 -8.26
CA PRO A 110 -1.72 0.80 -9.33
C PRO A 110 -3.01 1.47 -9.81
N LYS A 111 -3.27 1.41 -11.13
CA LYS A 111 -4.40 2.11 -11.75
C LYS A 111 -5.76 1.67 -11.21
N ASP A 112 -5.92 0.38 -10.93
CA ASP A 112 -7.13 -0.21 -10.34
C ASP A 112 -7.35 0.25 -8.88
N TYR A 113 -6.28 0.38 -8.10
CA TYR A 113 -6.35 1.01 -6.78
C TYR A 113 -6.82 2.46 -6.88
N LEU A 114 -6.29 3.24 -7.82
CA LEU A 114 -6.69 4.64 -8.04
C LEU A 114 -8.15 4.82 -8.46
N LEU A 115 -8.81 3.81 -9.03
CA LEU A 115 -10.25 3.86 -9.35
C LEU A 115 -11.10 3.99 -8.08
N LEU A 116 -10.68 3.36 -6.98
CA LEU A 116 -11.37 3.40 -5.70
C LEU A 116 -10.77 4.43 -4.74
N HIS A 117 -9.51 4.82 -4.95
CA HIS A 117 -8.74 5.74 -4.10
C HIS A 117 -8.16 6.91 -4.89
N PRO A 118 -8.98 7.80 -5.46
CA PRO A 118 -8.49 8.92 -6.26
C PRO A 118 -7.60 9.90 -5.46
N SER A 119 -7.75 9.95 -4.14
CA SER A 119 -6.89 10.76 -3.25
C SER A 119 -5.45 10.30 -3.19
N ALA A 120 -5.17 9.02 -3.47
CA ALA A 120 -3.82 8.46 -3.52
C ALA A 120 -3.07 8.83 -4.81
N LYS A 121 -3.74 9.44 -5.80
CA LYS A 121 -3.10 9.84 -7.04
C LYS A 121 -1.99 10.86 -6.76
N LEU A 122 -0.79 10.55 -7.25
CA LEU A 122 0.35 11.48 -7.23
C LEU A 122 0.14 12.58 -8.28
N SER A 123 0.23 13.83 -7.83
CA SER A 123 0.32 14.99 -8.71
C SER A 123 1.71 15.11 -9.33
N ASP A 124 1.85 15.94 -10.38
CA ASP A 124 3.17 16.18 -10.99
C ASP A 124 4.15 16.79 -9.98
N ASN A 125 3.66 17.64 -9.06
CA ASN A 125 4.48 18.17 -7.98
C ASN A 125 4.93 17.07 -7.00
N ASP A 126 4.04 16.15 -6.63
CA ASP A 126 4.41 15.04 -5.74
C ASP A 126 5.51 14.18 -6.37
N LYS A 127 5.40 13.90 -7.68
CA LYS A 127 6.40 13.14 -8.44
C LYS A 127 7.74 13.84 -8.45
N GLU A 128 7.77 15.15 -8.72
CA GLU A 128 9.01 15.93 -8.69
C GLU A 128 9.67 15.95 -7.30
N VAL A 129 8.87 16.02 -6.23
CA VAL A 129 9.38 15.92 -4.85
C VAL A 129 9.99 14.54 -4.58
N LEU A 130 9.29 13.46 -4.94
CA LEU A 130 9.79 12.09 -4.78
C LEU A 130 11.04 11.83 -5.62
N LYS A 131 11.09 12.33 -6.85
CA LYS A 131 12.26 12.24 -7.74
C LYS A 131 13.48 12.89 -7.13
N ARG A 132 13.33 14.13 -6.65
CA ARG A 132 14.43 14.87 -6.04
C ARG A 132 14.95 14.15 -4.80
N TRP A 133 14.04 13.68 -3.95
CA TRP A 133 14.38 12.93 -2.76
C TRP A 133 15.11 11.63 -3.08
N ALA A 134 14.67 10.87 -4.08
CA ALA A 134 15.32 9.62 -4.46
C ALA A 134 16.71 9.82 -5.07
N ASN A 135 16.90 10.89 -5.86
CA ASN A 135 18.19 11.22 -6.46
C ASN A 135 19.27 11.63 -5.45
N GLU A 136 18.92 11.96 -4.20
CA GLU A 136 19.91 12.15 -3.12
C GLU A 136 20.68 10.85 -2.80
N PHE A 137 20.19 9.69 -3.27
CA PHE A 137 20.69 8.36 -2.93
C PHE A 137 21.06 7.50 -4.14
N SER A 138 21.05 8.05 -5.36
CA SER A 138 21.24 7.29 -6.62
C SER A 138 22.63 6.68 -6.81
N GLU A 139 23.66 7.19 -6.13
CA GLU A 139 25.02 6.64 -6.22
C GLU A 139 25.18 5.34 -5.41
N ASP A 140 24.28 5.08 -4.45
CA ASP A 140 24.35 3.94 -3.53
C ASP A 140 23.43 2.77 -3.93
N SER A 141 22.73 2.87 -5.08
CA SER A 141 21.76 1.89 -5.57
C SER A 141 22.32 0.81 -6.51
N GLU A 142 23.57 0.95 -6.96
CA GLU A 142 24.30 -0.05 -7.79
C GLU A 142 24.91 -1.20 -6.97
#